data_AF-A0A118K1V3-F1
#
_entry.id   AF-A0A118K1V3-F1
#
_cell.length_a   1.000
_cell.length_b   1.000
_cell.length_c   1.000
_cell.angle_alpha   90.00
_cell.angle_beta   90.00
_cell.angle_gamma   90.00
#
_symmetry.space_group_name_H-M   'P 1'
#
loop_
_entity.id
_entity.type
_entity.pdbx_description
1 polymer ?
#
loop_
_entity_poly.entity_id
_entity_poly.type
_entity_poly.pdbx_seq_one_letter_code
_entity_poly.pdbx_strand_id
1 'polypeptide(L)'
;MYRAALNSKLEFVRLVDVKEQVVDGKMYYLSFEANDAGNIKLYEAIVLVIPWRDNYREVEVFKAIDEAHVGSPEHNPFNLEG
;
A
#
# COMPACT_ATOMS: atom_id res chain seq x y z
N MET A 1 3.30 -32.41 1.09
CA MET A 1 3.00 -31.61 -0.12
C MET A 1 3.36 -30.16 0.18
N TYR A 2 4.44 -29.63 -0.42
CA TYR A 2 4.84 -28.23 -0.21
C TYR A 2 4.07 -27.34 -1.18
N ARG A 3 3.30 -26.37 -0.65
CA ARG A 3 2.70 -25.32 -1.48
C ARG A 3 3.84 -24.45 -1.99
N ALA A 4 4.05 -24.41 -3.30
CA ALA A 4 4.89 -23.40 -3.92
C ALA A 4 4.18 -22.06 -3.79
N ALA A 5 4.66 -21.18 -2.92
CA ALA A 5 4.27 -19.78 -2.94
C ALA A 5 4.96 -19.15 -4.17
N LEU A 6 4.20 -18.88 -5.22
CA LEU A 6 4.65 -18.01 -6.31
C LEU A 6 4.71 -16.59 -5.72
N ASN A 7 5.83 -16.25 -5.08
CA ASN A 7 6.10 -14.86 -4.71
C ASN A 7 6.18 -14.06 -6.01
N SER A 8 5.14 -13.28 -6.33
CA SER A 8 5.20 -12.39 -7.48
C SER A 8 6.30 -11.36 -7.23
N LYS A 9 7.23 -11.25 -8.17
CA LYS A 9 8.28 -10.24 -8.12
C LYS A 9 7.69 -8.95 -8.68
N LEU A 10 7.20 -8.09 -7.80
CA LEU A 10 6.73 -6.76 -8.17
C LEU A 10 7.92 -5.83 -8.37
N GLU A 11 7.93 -5.11 -9.49
CA GLU A 11 8.94 -4.11 -9.80
C GLU A 11 8.30 -2.72 -9.72
N PHE A 12 8.71 -1.91 -8.74
CA PHE A 12 8.17 -0.56 -8.54
C PHE A 12 8.37 0.31 -9.78
N VAL A 13 7.32 1.01 -10.19
CA VAL A 13 7.34 1.94 -11.35
C VAL A 13 7.35 3.38 -10.86
N ARG A 14 6.27 3.82 -10.20
CA ARG A 14 6.15 5.19 -9.69
C ARG A 14 5.13 5.30 -8.55
N LEU A 15 5.31 6.31 -7.71
CA LEU A 15 4.31 6.75 -6.75
C LEU A 15 3.26 7.59 -7.49
N VAL A 16 1.98 7.29 -7.25
CA VAL A 16 0.83 7.99 -7.83
C VAL A 16 0.26 8.99 -6.84
N ASP A 17 0.11 8.60 -5.58
CA ASP A 17 -0.37 9.47 -4.50
C ASP A 17 0.27 9.10 -3.17
N VAL A 18 0.39 10.09 -2.29
CA VAL A 18 0.83 9.91 -0.91
C VAL A 18 0.07 10.84 0.02
N LYS A 19 -0.43 10.25 1.10
CA LYS A 19 -0.95 11.00 2.24
C LYS A 19 -0.22 10.59 3.50
N GLU A 20 0.07 11.59 4.33
CA GLU A 20 0.65 11.40 5.66
C GLU A 20 -0.42 11.65 6.73
N GLN A 21 -0.42 10.80 7.76
CA GLN A 21 -1.20 11.00 8.97
C GLN A 21 -0.31 10.87 10.20
N VAL A 22 -0.39 11.86 11.09
CA VAL A 22 0.27 11.81 12.40
C VAL A 22 -0.60 11.02 13.37
N VAL A 23 -0.01 10.02 14.00
CA VAL A 23 -0.59 9.19 15.07
C VAL A 23 0.43 9.13 16.23
N ASP A 24 0.48 8.03 16.99
CA ASP A 24 1.65 7.71 17.83
C ASP A 24 2.83 7.20 16.96
N GLY A 25 3.19 8.01 15.96
CA GLY A 25 4.05 7.68 14.83
C GLY A 25 3.64 8.48 13.59
N LYS A 26 3.99 7.97 12.41
CA LYS A 26 3.48 8.45 11.12
C LYS A 26 2.94 7.27 10.32
N MET A 27 1.72 7.40 9.82
CA MET A 27 1.18 6.51 8.80
C MET A 27 1.32 7.16 7.42
N TYR A 28 1.90 6.42 6.48
CA TYR A 28 1.94 6.77 5.07
C TYR A 28 0.98 5.89 4.31
N TYR A 29 0.04 6.49 3.62
CA TYR A 29 -0.84 5.81 2.69
C TYR A 29 -0.32 6.11 1.30
N LEU A 30 0.06 5.05 0.61
CA LEU A 30 0.78 5.12 -0.66
C LEU A 30 -0.08 4.47 -1.73
N SER A 31 -0.36 5.18 -2.80
CA SER A 31 -0.85 4.61 -4.05
C SER A 31 0.30 4.61 -5.05
N PHE A 32 0.66 3.46 -5.60
CA PHE A 32 1.81 3.36 -6.51
C PHE A 32 1.57 2.32 -7.60
N GLU A 33 2.19 2.55 -8.75
CA GLU A 33 2.21 1.59 -9.84
C GLU A 33 3.39 0.64 -9.68
N ALA A 34 3.14 -0.65 -9.90
CA ALA A 34 4.19 -1.66 -9.99
C ALA A 34 3.94 -2.57 -11.20
N ASN A 35 5.03 -3.04 -11.80
CA ASN A 35 5.02 -4.04 -12.85
C ASN A 35 4.93 -5.43 -12.20
N ASP A 36 3.82 -6.11 -12.45
CA ASP A 36 3.52 -7.47 -12.05
C ASP A 36 3.60 -8.39 -13.28
N ALA A 37 4.76 -9.02 -13.47
CA ALA A 37 5.04 -9.95 -14.56
C ALA A 37 4.73 -9.41 -15.97
N GLY A 38 5.09 -8.14 -16.22
CA GLY A 38 4.90 -7.44 -17.49
C GLY A 38 3.67 -6.54 -17.52
N ASN A 39 2.82 -6.55 -16.49
CA ASN A 39 1.60 -5.76 -16.43
C ASN A 39 1.73 -4.67 -15.36
N ILE A 40 1.60 -3.41 -15.75
CA ILE A 40 1.56 -2.30 -14.78
C ILE A 40 0.20 -2.32 -14.09
N LYS A 41 0.19 -2.42 -12.76
CA LYS A 41 -1.01 -2.39 -11.92
C LYS A 41 -0.86 -1.34 -10.83
N LEU A 42 -1.98 -0.82 -10.34
CA LEU A 42 -2.02 0.09 -9.21
C LEU A 42 -2.12 -0.68 -7.89
N TYR A 43 -1.38 -0.26 -6.89
CA TYR A 43 -1.34 -0.84 -5.56
C TYR A 43 -1.56 0.21 -4.48
N GLU A 44 -2.10 -0.21 -3.34
CA GLU A 44 -2.09 0.57 -2.11
C GLU A 44 -1.24 -0.10 -1.05
N ALA A 45 -0.49 0.72 -0.32
CA ALA A 45 0.17 0.31 0.90
C ALA A 45 -0.09 1.31 2.03
N ILE A 46 -0.25 0.79 3.25
CA ILE A 46 -0.22 1.60 4.47
C ILE A 46 1.04 1.22 5.23
N VAL A 47 1.88 2.22 5.53
CA VAL A 47 3.14 2.03 6.22
C VAL A 47 3.12 2.81 7.53
N LEU A 48 3.17 2.11 8.66
CA LEU A 48 3.32 2.71 9.98
C LEU A 48 4.81 2.84 10.32
N VAL A 49 5.23 4.03 10.71
CA VAL A 49 6.60 4.34 11.14
C VAL A 49 6.56 4.96 12.53
N ILE A 50 7.27 4.37 13.48
CA ILE A 50 7.41 4.89 14.86
C ILE A 50 8.91 5.04 15.15
N PRO A 51 9.53 6.19 14.80
CA PRO A 51 10.99 6.35 14.84
C PRO A 51 11.60 6.10 16.23
N TRP A 52 10.89 6.49 17.29
CA TRP A 52 11.37 6.37 18.67
C TRP A 52 11.20 4.97 19.27
N ARG A 53 10.49 4.06 18.61
CA ARG A 53 10.34 2.67 19.03
C ARG A 53 11.29 1.80 18.22
N ASP A 54 12.59 1.91 18.48
CA ASP A 54 13.63 1.13 17.79
C ASP A 54 13.60 1.24 16.26
N ASN A 55 13.25 2.42 15.72
CA ASN A 55 13.03 2.65 14.29
C ASN A 55 11.99 1.70 13.67
N TYR A 56 10.92 1.41 14.41
CA TYR A 56 9.83 0.56 13.96
C TYR A 56 9.26 1.05 12.63
N ARG A 57 9.12 0.11 11.69
CA ARG A 57 8.42 0.30 10.42
C ARG A 57 7.74 -0.99 10.01
N GLU A 58 6.47 -0.91 9.67
CA GLU A 58 5.65 -2.05 9.26
C GLU A 58 4.73 -1.66 8.11
N VAL A 59 4.50 -2.60 7.21
CA VAL A 59 3.46 -2.49 6.17
C VAL A 59 2.21 -3.17 6.71
N GLU A 60 1.20 -2.38 7.07
CA GLU A 60 -0.05 -2.90 7.65
C GLU A 60 -1.00 -3.41 6.56
N VAL A 61 -1.03 -2.74 5.41
CA VAL A 61 -1.83 -3.11 4.25
C VAL A 61 -0.96 -3.10 3.00
N PHE A 62 -1.16 -4.11 2.15
CA PHE A 62 -0.60 -4.15 0.80
C PHE A 62 -1.59 -4.87 -0.12
N LYS A 63 -2.19 -4.17 -1.08
CA LYS A 63 -3.19 -4.75 -2.00
C LYS A 63 -3.09 -4.17 -3.40
N ALA A 64 -3.40 -4.98 -4.41
CA ALA A 64 -3.65 -4.49 -5.76
C ALA A 64 -5.04 -3.84 -5.79
N ILE A 65 -5.17 -2.72 -6.50
CA ILE A 65 -6.46 -2.11 -6.79
C ILE A 65 -6.87 -2.55 -8.19
N ASP A 66 -8.07 -3.14 -8.31
CA ASP A 66 -8.68 -3.32 -9.62
C ASP A 66 -9.08 -1.97 -10.20
N GLU A 67 -8.82 -1.75 -11.50
CA GLU A 67 -9.10 -0.48 -12.20
C GLU A 67 -10.54 0.01 -12.00
N ALA A 68 -11.50 -0.89 -11.73
CA ALA A 68 -12.89 -0.56 -11.46
C ALA A 68 -13.16 0.14 -10.11
N HIS A 69 -12.23 0.10 -9.15
CA HIS A 69 -12.35 0.76 -7.84
C HIS A 69 -11.67 2.13 -7.78
N VAL A 70 -10.89 2.49 -8.79
CA VAL A 70 -10.25 3.81 -8.88
C VAL A 70 -11.31 4.84 -9.27
N GLY A 71 -11.86 5.52 -8.27
CA GLY A 71 -12.84 6.60 -8.45
C GLY A 71 -14.25 6.31 -7.96
N SER A 72 -14.50 5.16 -7.30
CA SER A 72 -15.78 4.98 -6.60
C SER A 72 -15.83 5.92 -5.39
N PRO A 73 -16.96 6.61 -5.12
CA PRO A 73 -17.10 7.52 -3.97
C PRO A 73 -16.88 6.82 -2.61
N GLU A 74 -16.97 5.49 -2.61
CA GLU A 74 -16.84 4.59 -1.48
C GLU A 74 -15.41 4.07 -1.26
N HIS A 75 -14.51 4.19 -2.24
CA HIS A 75 -13.10 3.86 -2.07
C HIS A 75 -12.34 5.06 -1.48
N ASN A 76 -12.66 5.38 -0.22
CA ASN A 76 -11.82 6.23 0.61
C ASN A 76 -11.01 5.35 1.58
N PRO A 77 -9.75 5.00 1.27
CA PRO A 77 -8.90 4.25 2.19
C PRO A 77 -8.59 5.02 3.49
N PHE A 78 -9.05 6.27 3.60
CA PHE A 78 -8.84 7.20 4.70
C PHE A 78 -10.08 7.48 5.55
N ASN A 79 -11.24 6.90 5.24
CA ASN A 79 -12.41 6.99 6.12
C ASN A 79 -12.26 5.95 7.25
N LEU A 80 -11.36 6.24 8.18
CA LEU A 80 -11.50 5.75 9.55
C LEU A 80 -12.47 6.73 10.23
N GLU A 81 -13.78 6.50 10.05
CA GLU A 81 -14.80 7.15 10.87
C GLU A 81 -14.47 6.87 12.34
N GLY A 82 -14.53 7.93 13.16
CA GLY A 82 -14.00 7.99 14.52
C GLY A 82 -14.72 7.15 15.58
#